data_AF-A0A1Z3LV76-F1
#
_entry.id   AF-A0A1Z3LV76-F1
#
_cell.length_a   1.000
_cell.length_b   1.000
_cell.length_c   1.000
_cell.angle_alpha   90.00
_cell.angle_beta   90.00
_cell.angle_gamma   90.00
#
_symmetry.space_group_name_H-M   'P 1'
#
loop_
_entity.id
_entity.type
_entity.pdbx_description
1 polymer ?
#
loop_
_entity_poly.entity_id
_entity_poly.type
_entity_poly.pdbx_seq_one_letter_code
_entity_poly.pdbx_strand_id
1 'polypeptide(L)'
;MSAPVSLTEAKLFLRVEHEAEDGLIQTLIDAAKARVEGEVGLSLTSTSPAPLRLAVMMLVMRAYERGDGEMSAAPVEGWIAPYRVVRL
;
A
#
# COMPACT_ATOMS: atom_id res chain seq x y z
N MET A 1 6.38 15.82 2.40
CA MET A 1 5.41 15.00 3.18
C MET A 1 5.95 13.58 3.21
N SER A 2 6.15 12.99 4.39
CA SER A 2 6.76 11.66 4.51
C SER A 2 5.80 10.58 4.01
N ALA A 3 6.32 9.62 3.24
CA ALA A 3 5.54 8.50 2.72
C ALA A 3 4.92 7.67 3.86
N PRO A 4 3.73 7.06 3.66
CA PRO A 4 3.08 6.23 4.67
C PRO A 4 3.86 4.94 4.99
N VAL A 5 4.65 4.44 4.04
CA VAL A 5 5.49 3.24 4.16
C VAL A 5 6.82 3.53 3.47
N SER A 6 7.93 3.20 4.11
CA SER A 6 9.27 3.32 3.52
C SER A 6 9.67 2.07 2.73
N LEU A 7 10.63 2.23 1.80
CA LEU A 7 11.21 1.10 1.07
C LEU A 7 11.80 0.04 2.01
N THR A 8 12.46 0.46 3.09
CA THR A 8 13.05 -0.45 4.07
C THR A 8 11.99 -1.28 4.79
N GLU A 9 10.88 -0.66 5.19
CA GLU A 9 9.76 -1.39 5.81
C GLU A 9 9.09 -2.36 4.83
N ALA A 10 8.89 -1.93 3.57
CA ALA A 10 8.34 -2.79 2.54
C ALA A 10 9.26 -3.99 2.23
N LYS A 11 10.57 -3.77 2.11
CA LYS A 11 11.56 -4.84 1.94
C LYS A 11 11.56 -5.84 3.09
N LEU A 12 11.50 -5.34 4.32
CA LEU A 12 11.43 -6.18 5.51
C LEU A 12 10.14 -7.03 5.54
N PHE A 13 9.03 -6.46 5.08
CA PHE A 13 7.75 -7.17 4.96
C PHE A 13 7.77 -8.25 3.87
N LEU A 14 8.37 -7.95 2.71
CA LEU A 14 8.54 -8.88 1.58
C LEU A 14 9.66 -9.90 1.79
N ARG A 15 10.47 -9.74 2.84
CA ARG A 15 11.71 -10.51 3.10
C ARG A 15 12.72 -10.40 1.93
N VAL A 16 12.80 -9.22 1.33
CA VAL A 16 13.77 -8.91 0.27
C VAL A 16 15.03 -8.29 0.88
N GLU A 17 16.16 -8.97 0.71
CA GLU A 17 17.45 -8.57 1.30
C GLU A 17 18.36 -7.78 0.33
N HIS A 18 18.00 -7.71 -0.95
CA HIS A 18 18.81 -7.08 -2.00
C HIS A 18 18.15 -5.80 -2.56
N GLU A 19 18.96 -4.96 -3.21
CA GLU A 19 18.51 -3.67 -3.75
C GLU A 19 18.10 -3.72 -5.24
N ALA A 20 18.29 -4.86 -5.91
CA ALA A 20 18.01 -5.00 -7.35
C ALA A 20 16.54 -4.70 -7.73
N GLU A 21 15.62 -4.92 -6.79
CA GLU A 21 14.19 -4.71 -6.98
C GLU A 21 13.68 -3.42 -6.34
N ASP A 22 14.55 -2.56 -5.79
CA ASP A 22 14.14 -1.33 -5.10
C ASP A 22 13.27 -0.43 -5.99
N GLY A 23 13.60 -0.32 -7.28
CA GLY A 23 12.80 0.44 -8.25
C GLY A 23 11.42 -0.15 -8.50
N LEU A 24 11.31 -1.48 -8.55
CA LEU A 24 10.03 -2.18 -8.69
C LEU A 24 9.19 -2.01 -7.43
N ILE A 25 9.78 -2.24 -6.25
CA ILE A 25 9.12 -2.12 -4.95
C ILE A 25 8.63 -0.68 -4.75
N GLN A 26 9.41 0.33 -5.12
CA GLN A 26 8.98 1.74 -5.05
C GLN A 26 7.74 1.98 -5.92
N THR A 27 7.75 1.48 -7.15
CA THR A 27 6.61 1.57 -8.08
C THR A 27 5.36 0.91 -7.50
N LEU A 28 5.51 -0.26 -6.87
CA LEU A 28 4.42 -0.96 -6.21
C LEU A 28 3.89 -0.20 -4.99
N ILE A 29 4.76 0.42 -4.20
CA ILE A 29 4.34 1.26 -3.06
C ILE A 29 3.51 2.43 -3.55
N ASP A 30 3.96 3.13 -4.61
CA ASP A 30 3.25 4.29 -5.16
C ASP A 30 1.89 3.89 -5.73
N ALA A 31 1.82 2.75 -6.45
CA ALA A 31 0.57 2.21 -6.97
C ALA A 31 -0.40 1.78 -5.86
N ALA A 32 0.11 1.09 -4.83
CA ALA A 32 -0.69 0.65 -3.68
C ALA A 32 -1.24 1.84 -2.90
N LYS A 33 -0.39 2.86 -2.67
CA LYS A 33 -0.78 4.10 -2.03
C LYS A 33 -1.92 4.76 -2.81
N ALA A 34 -1.74 5.00 -4.11
CA ALA A 34 -2.76 5.64 -4.95
C ALA A 34 -4.08 4.86 -4.95
N ARG A 35 -4.01 3.52 -4.96
CA ARG A 35 -5.19 2.66 -4.85
C ARG A 35 -5.94 2.87 -3.54
N VAL A 36 -5.24 2.81 -2.41
CA VAL A 36 -5.87 2.98 -1.09
C VAL A 36 -6.41 4.40 -0.94
N GLU A 37 -5.66 5.43 -1.35
CA GLU A 37 -6.11 6.83 -1.32
C GLU A 37 -7.40 7.03 -2.16
N GLY A 38 -7.50 6.38 -3.32
CA GLY A 38 -8.72 6.39 -4.14
C GLY A 38 -9.91 5.73 -3.45
N GLU A 39 -9.69 4.63 -2.73
CA GLU A 39 -10.73 3.91 -1.99
C GLU A 39 -11.20 4.65 -0.73
N VAL A 40 -10.28 5.28 0.02
CA VAL A 40 -10.64 6.04 1.24
C VAL A 40 -11.06 7.48 0.94
N GLY A 41 -10.60 8.07 -0.16
CA GLY A 41 -10.79 9.49 -0.46
C GLY A 41 -9.94 10.43 0.40
N LEU A 42 -8.86 9.92 1.00
CA LEU A 42 -7.93 10.63 1.89
C LEU A 42 -6.49 10.44 1.40
N SER A 43 -5.63 11.42 1.68
CA SER A 43 -4.18 11.28 1.44
C SER A 43 -3.49 10.50 2.56
N LEU A 44 -2.70 9.50 2.19
CA LEU A 44 -1.90 8.69 3.09
C LEU A 44 -0.56 9.35 3.36
N THR A 45 -0.22 9.40 4.64
CA THR A 45 1.00 9.99 5.19
C THR A 45 1.60 9.07 6.25
N SER A 46 2.81 9.37 6.71
CA SER A 46 3.44 8.65 7.84
C SER A 46 2.60 8.67 9.14
N THR A 47 1.65 9.59 9.28
CA THR A 47 0.75 9.68 10.43
C THR A 47 -0.57 8.94 10.23
N SER A 48 -0.77 8.28 9.09
CA SER A 48 -1.99 7.52 8.80
C SER A 48 -2.14 6.33 9.74
N PRO A 49 -3.37 5.93 10.13
CA PRO A 49 -3.63 4.80 11.00
C PRO A 49 -2.92 3.51 10.55
N ALA A 50 -2.51 2.69 11.54
CA ALA A 50 -1.83 1.41 11.29
C ALA A 50 -2.59 0.48 10.30
N PRO A 51 -3.92 0.37 10.34
CA PRO A 51 -4.66 -0.46 9.37
C PRO A 51 -4.49 -0.01 7.91
N LEU A 52 -4.40 1.29 7.65
CA LEU A 52 -4.20 1.81 6.29
C LEU A 52 -2.78 1.56 5.78
N ARG A 53 -1.78 1.72 6.65
CA ARG A 53 -0.39 1.39 6.30
C ARG A 53 -0.23 -0.11 6.01
N LEU A 54 -0.88 -0.95 6.80
CA LEU A 54 -0.90 -2.40 6.58
C LEU A 54 -1.63 -2.77 5.29
N ALA A 55 -2.72 -2.09 4.96
CA ALA A 55 -3.42 -2.29 3.69
C ALA A 55 -2.51 -2.02 2.49
N VAL A 56 -1.74 -0.93 2.51
CA VAL A 56 -0.74 -0.63 1.47
C VAL A 56 0.30 -1.76 1.37
N MET A 57 0.90 -2.18 2.48
CA MET A 57 1.89 -3.28 2.49
C MET A 57 1.33 -4.60 1.94
N MET A 58 0.08 -4.95 2.30
CA MET A 58 -0.59 -6.15 1.79
C MET A 58 -0.83 -6.09 0.27
N LEU A 59 -1.20 -4.91 -0.26
CA LEU A 59 -1.35 -4.73 -1.70
C LEU A 59 0.00 -4.81 -2.43
N VAL A 60 1.06 -4.24 -1.86
CA VAL A 60 2.43 -4.35 -2.40
C VAL A 60 2.87 -5.81 -2.47
N MET A 61 2.72 -6.57 -1.38
CA MET A 61 3.02 -8.01 -1.35
C MET A 61 2.23 -8.77 -2.40
N ARG A 62 0.93 -8.55 -2.51
CA ARG A 62 0.10 -9.23 -3.50
C ARG A 62 0.51 -8.90 -4.93
N ALA A 63 0.80 -7.64 -5.23
CA ALA A 63 1.20 -7.22 -6.56
C ALA A 63 2.58 -7.80 -6.91
N TYR A 64 3.49 -7.86 -5.94
CA TYR A 64 4.81 -8.48 -6.09
C TYR A 64 4.70 -10.00 -6.33
N GLU A 65 3.90 -10.72 -5.52
CA GLU A 65 3.75 -12.19 -5.63
C GLU A 65 2.98 -12.63 -6.87
N ARG A 66 1.94 -11.88 -7.27
CA ARG A 66 1.02 -12.30 -8.33
C ARG A 66 1.39 -11.75 -9.70
N GLY A 67 2.20 -10.68 -9.77
CA GLY A 67 2.48 -9.96 -11.02
C GLY A 67 1.22 -9.39 -11.69
N ASP A 68 0.12 -9.34 -10.94
CA ASP A 68 -1.20 -8.97 -11.46
C ASP A 68 -1.32 -7.44 -11.46
N GLY A 69 -1.68 -6.88 -12.61
CA GLY A 69 -1.88 -5.43 -12.77
C GLY A 69 -3.09 -4.91 -11.98
N GLU A 70 -4.00 -5.82 -11.58
CA GLU A 70 -5.20 -5.46 -10.84
C GLU A 70 -4.96 -5.50 -9.32
N MET A 71 -4.53 -4.37 -8.73
CA MET A 71 -4.41 -4.19 -7.28
C MET A 71 -5.78 -4.15 -6.58
N SER A 72 -6.52 -5.26 -6.57
CA SER A 72 -7.83 -5.36 -5.94
C SER A 72 -7.77 -5.03 -4.44
N ALA A 73 -8.59 -4.07 -3.99
CA ALA A 73 -8.72 -3.68 -2.58
C ALA A 73 -9.60 -4.63 -1.76
N ALA A 74 -10.27 -5.61 -2.39
CA ALA A 74 -11.17 -6.54 -1.72
C ALA A 74 -10.58 -7.25 -0.46
N PRO A 75 -9.29 -7.66 -0.43
CA PRO A 75 -8.71 -8.32 0.75
C PRO A 75 -8.51 -7.37 1.95
N VAL A 76 -8.35 -6.07 1.67
CA VAL A 76 -8.09 -5.04 2.67
C VAL A 76 -9.34 -4.21 2.98
N GLU A 77 -10.47 -4.55 2.36
CA GLU A 77 -11.75 -3.85 2.52
C GLU A 77 -12.16 -3.73 3.99
N GLY A 78 -11.98 -4.79 4.78
CA GLY A 78 -12.30 -4.77 6.22
C GLY A 78 -11.48 -3.75 7.03
N TRP A 79 -10.31 -3.35 6.55
CA TRP A 79 -9.46 -2.34 7.19
C TRP A 79 -9.67 -0.93 6.64
N ILE A 80 -10.08 -0.84 5.36
CA ILE A 80 -10.27 0.42 4.64
C ILE A 80 -11.68 0.98 4.86
N ALA A 81 -12.69 0.12 4.95
CA ALA A 81 -14.11 0.49 5.04
C ALA A 81 -14.42 1.56 6.11
N PRO A 82 -13.86 1.51 7.33
CA PRO A 82 -14.12 2.53 8.36
C PRO A 82 -13.59 3.93 8.02
N TYR A 83 -12.62 4.04 7.10
CA TYR A 83 -11.96 5.29 6.73
C TYR A 83 -12.46 5.87 5.40
N ARG A 84 -13.40 5.20 4.73
CA ARG A 84 -13.94 5.64 3.45
C ARG A 84 -14.80 6.89 3.64
N VAL A 85 -14.35 8.01 3.06
CA VAL A 85 -15.12 9.24 3.03
C VAL A 85 -16.22 9.09 2.00
N VAL A 86 -17.47 9.00 2.46
CA VAL A 86 -18.64 9.04 1.58
C VAL A 86 -18.71 10.44 0.99
N ARG A 87 -18.30 10.59 -0.27
CA ARG A 87 -18.62 11.80 -1.04
C ARG A 87 -20.11 11.73 -1.38
N LEU A 88 -20.91 12.50 -0.63
CA LEU A 88 -22.31 12.78 -0.94
C LEU A 88 -22.42 13.66 -2.19
#